data_AF-A0A0B7MLT8-F1
#
_entry.id   AF-A0A0B7MLT8-F1
#
_cell.length_a   1.000
_cell.length_b   1.000
_cell.length_c   1.000
_cell.angle_alpha   90.00
_cell.angle_beta   90.00
_cell.angle_gamma   90.00
#
_symmetry.space_group_name_H-M   'P 1'
#
loop_
_entity.id
_entity.type
_entity.pdbx_description
1 polymer ?
#
loop_
_entity_poly.entity_id
_entity_poly.type
_entity_poly.pdbx_seq_one_letter_code
_entity_poly.pdbx_strand_id
1 'polypeptide(L)'
;MEEDIILANFPKKFQTKETADLFMVLIMYRLKRGGRAGVVLPDGFLFGEGVKTEIKKKLLSEFDLHTIVRLPNGVFAPYTGISTNLLFFDNAKPTEKIDFYQVPLPEGLKNGFTKTRPFKMEHLEGAKKWWDNRDNGDLNAYTVTIEEIKKSRI
;
A
#
# COMPACT_ATOMS: atom_id res chain seq x y z
N MET A 1 20.17 7.24 -20.88
CA MET A 1 20.12 6.41 -22.11
C MET A 1 19.22 5.20 -21.92
N GLU A 2 19.48 4.27 -20.99
CA GLU A 2 18.55 3.15 -20.72
C GLU A 2 17.29 3.60 -19.95
N GLU A 3 17.43 4.41 -18.90
CA GLU A 3 16.30 4.94 -18.13
C GLU A 3 15.30 5.71 -19.01
N ASP A 4 15.79 6.52 -19.95
CA ASP A 4 14.95 7.29 -20.87
C ASP A 4 14.12 6.39 -21.81
N ILE A 5 14.70 5.25 -22.22
CA ILE A 5 14.02 4.23 -23.03
C ILE A 5 12.94 3.53 -22.20
N ILE A 6 13.23 3.21 -20.93
CA ILE A 6 12.25 2.62 -20.02
C ILE A 6 11.06 3.57 -19.83
N LEU A 7 11.34 4.85 -19.54
CA LEU A 7 10.31 5.88 -19.33
C LEU A 7 9.43 6.09 -20.58
N ALA A 8 10.00 5.97 -21.78
CA ALA A 8 9.24 6.07 -23.02
C ALA A 8 8.12 5.01 -23.16
N ASN A 9 8.20 3.90 -22.41
CA ASN A 9 7.16 2.87 -22.37
C ASN A 9 5.98 3.21 -21.44
N PHE A 10 6.06 4.29 -20.67
CA PHE A 10 5.01 4.73 -19.76
C PHE A 10 4.31 5.98 -20.30
N PRO A 11 2.99 6.12 -20.09
CA PRO A 11 2.28 7.36 -20.39
C PRO A 11 2.95 8.56 -19.71
N LYS A 12 3.04 9.72 -20.38
CA LYS A 12 3.76 10.91 -19.89
C LYS A 12 3.44 11.28 -18.44
N LYS A 13 2.17 11.19 -18.03
CA LYS A 13 1.71 11.51 -16.66
C LYS A 13 2.21 10.53 -15.58
N PHE A 14 2.76 9.39 -15.98
CA PHE A 14 3.29 8.34 -15.10
C PHE A 14 4.81 8.17 -15.21
N GLN A 15 5.49 9.00 -16.00
CA GLN A 15 6.94 8.94 -16.12
C GLN A 15 7.60 9.50 -14.87
N THR A 16 8.35 8.66 -14.16
CA THR A 16 9.07 9.00 -12.93
C THR A 16 10.31 8.12 -12.79
N LYS A 17 11.37 8.65 -12.18
CA LYS A 17 12.58 7.87 -11.88
C LYS A 17 12.40 6.91 -10.71
N GLU A 18 11.28 7.01 -10.01
CA GLU A 18 10.93 6.13 -8.90
C GLU A 18 10.47 4.77 -9.42
N THR A 19 11.37 3.78 -9.39
CA THR A 19 11.09 2.42 -9.89
C THR A 19 9.85 1.78 -9.25
N ALA A 20 9.61 2.01 -7.95
CA ALA A 20 8.43 1.50 -7.26
C ALA A 20 7.11 1.99 -7.87
N ASP A 21 7.07 3.25 -8.31
CA ASP A 21 5.91 3.85 -8.96
C ASP A 21 5.68 3.23 -10.34
N LEU A 22 6.76 3.02 -11.10
CA LEU A 22 6.69 2.37 -12.42
C LEU A 22 6.18 0.93 -12.32
N PHE A 23 6.62 0.18 -11.30
CA PHE A 23 6.08 -1.16 -11.03
C PHE A 23 4.59 -1.12 -10.67
N MET A 24 4.15 -0.15 -9.88
CA MET A 24 2.73 0.00 -9.57
C MET A 24 1.90 0.24 -10.85
N VAL A 25 2.38 1.10 -11.73
CA VAL A 25 1.74 1.36 -13.04
C VAL A 25 1.70 0.11 -13.90
N LEU A 26 2.81 -0.64 -13.95
CA LEU A 26 2.89 -1.90 -14.70
C LEU A 26 1.93 -2.96 -14.15
N ILE A 27 1.84 -3.11 -12.83
CA ILE A 27 0.93 -4.06 -12.18
C ILE A 27 -0.52 -3.71 -12.56
N MET A 28 -0.93 -2.44 -12.40
CA MET A 28 -2.26 -1.99 -12.80
C MET A 28 -2.54 -2.27 -14.28
N TYR A 29 -1.58 -2.00 -15.17
CA TYR A 29 -1.72 -2.23 -16.61
C TYR A 29 -1.86 -3.72 -16.97
N ARG A 30 -1.16 -4.61 -16.24
CA ARG A 30 -1.13 -6.06 -16.52
C ARG A 30 -2.22 -6.83 -15.79
N LEU A 31 -2.88 -6.23 -14.81
CA LEU A 31 -3.90 -6.91 -14.01
C LEU A 31 -5.16 -7.11 -14.86
N LYS A 32 -5.46 -8.37 -15.21
CA LYS A 32 -6.69 -8.73 -15.94
C LYS A 32 -7.93 -8.29 -15.16
N ARG A 33 -9.06 -8.09 -15.85
CA ARG A 33 -10.35 -7.84 -15.21
C ARG A 33 -10.69 -8.97 -14.21
N GLY A 34 -11.10 -8.60 -13.00
CA GLY A 34 -11.30 -9.51 -11.86
C GLY A 34 -10.02 -10.10 -11.26
N GLY A 35 -8.84 -9.71 -11.74
CA GLY A 35 -7.56 -10.06 -11.16
C GLY A 35 -7.32 -9.31 -9.85
N ARG A 36 -6.53 -9.92 -8.95
CA ARG A 36 -6.20 -9.38 -7.62
C ARG A 36 -4.69 -9.21 -7.48
N ALA A 37 -4.26 -8.19 -6.76
CA ALA A 37 -2.85 -7.90 -6.49
C ALA A 37 -2.63 -7.59 -5.00
N GLY A 38 -1.46 -8.00 -4.50
CA GLY A 38 -0.92 -7.60 -3.21
C GLY A 38 0.47 -7.00 -3.44
N VAL A 39 0.69 -5.76 -3.02
CA VAL A 39 1.93 -5.02 -3.31
C VAL A 39 2.51 -4.42 -2.04
N VAL A 40 3.81 -4.61 -1.83
CA VAL A 40 4.56 -4.00 -0.72
C VAL A 40 5.14 -2.66 -1.19
N LEU A 41 4.79 -1.56 -0.52
CA LEU A 41 5.30 -0.22 -0.85
C LEU A 41 5.68 0.56 0.41
N PRO A 42 6.71 1.43 0.36
CA PRO A 42 7.03 2.32 1.47
C PRO A 42 5.93 3.38 1.66
N ASP A 43 5.88 4.00 2.84
CA ASP A 43 4.99 5.13 3.15
C ASP A 43 5.09 6.27 2.12
N GLY A 44 6.27 6.48 1.52
CA GLY A 44 6.50 7.48 0.50
C GLY A 44 5.59 7.35 -0.74
N PHE A 45 5.06 6.17 -1.03
CA PHE A 45 4.06 6.01 -2.10
C PHE A 45 2.71 6.62 -1.71
N LEU A 46 2.24 6.36 -0.49
CA LEU A 46 0.93 6.83 -0.02
C LEU A 46 0.88 8.34 0.13
N PHE A 47 1.95 8.94 0.68
CA PHE A 47 1.98 10.37 1.02
C PHE A 47 2.68 11.25 -0.01
N GLY A 48 3.39 10.67 -0.97
CA GLY A 48 4.09 11.48 -1.96
C GLY A 48 3.14 12.11 -2.98
N GLU A 49 3.62 13.21 -3.57
CA GLU A 49 2.88 14.07 -4.50
C GLU A 49 3.36 13.92 -5.96
N GLY A 50 2.83 14.73 -6.87
CA GLY A 50 3.24 14.76 -8.27
C GLY A 50 2.78 13.54 -9.05
N VAL A 51 3.71 12.78 -9.64
CA VAL A 51 3.38 11.57 -10.41
C VAL A 51 2.64 10.54 -9.55
N LYS A 52 3.00 10.43 -8.27
CA LYS A 52 2.32 9.52 -7.33
C LYS A 52 0.86 9.88 -7.12
N THR A 53 0.53 11.18 -7.14
CA THR A 53 -0.87 11.65 -7.10
C THR A 53 -1.66 11.13 -8.30
N GLU A 54 -1.09 11.17 -9.49
CA GLU A 54 -1.75 10.65 -10.70
C GLU A 54 -1.91 9.13 -10.69
N ILE A 55 -0.91 8.41 -10.17
CA ILE A 55 -0.97 6.95 -9.99
C ILE A 55 -2.06 6.58 -8.97
N LYS A 56 -2.11 7.27 -7.82
CA LYS A 56 -3.14 7.07 -6.78
C LYS A 56 -4.54 7.37 -7.33
N LYS A 57 -4.72 8.46 -8.09
CA LYS A 57 -6.00 8.76 -8.74
C LYS A 57 -6.45 7.62 -9.64
N LYS A 58 -5.57 7.13 -10.51
CA LYS A 58 -5.86 5.98 -11.40
C LYS A 58 -6.24 4.74 -10.60
N LEU A 59 -5.44 4.40 -9.58
CA LEU A 59 -5.69 3.26 -8.70
C LEU A 59 -7.09 3.33 -8.11
N LEU A 60 -7.45 4.45 -7.48
CA LEU A 60 -8.74 4.62 -6.81
C LEU A 60 -9.93 4.72 -7.80
N SER A 61 -9.72 5.25 -9.00
CA SER A 61 -10.80 5.43 -9.98
C SER A 61 -11.11 4.19 -10.82
N GLU A 62 -10.15 3.26 -10.97
CA GLU A 62 -10.28 2.11 -11.88
C GLU A 62 -10.19 0.75 -11.18
N PHE A 63 -9.62 0.69 -9.98
CA PHE A 63 -9.39 -0.55 -9.23
C PHE A 63 -10.02 -0.45 -7.85
N ASP A 64 -10.31 -1.60 -7.25
CA ASP A 64 -10.87 -1.67 -5.91
C ASP A 64 -9.73 -1.87 -4.91
N LEU A 65 -9.07 -0.77 -4.52
CA LEU A 65 -8.16 -0.75 -3.37
C LEU A 65 -8.94 -0.93 -2.07
N HIS A 66 -9.29 -2.17 -1.77
CA HIS A 66 -10.15 -2.51 -0.65
C HIS A 66 -9.42 -2.56 0.69
N THR A 67 -8.09 -2.76 0.72
CA THR A 67 -7.35 -2.92 2.00
C THR A 67 -5.92 -2.44 1.97
N ILE A 68 -5.52 -1.76 3.04
CA ILE A 68 -4.12 -1.39 3.31
C ILE A 68 -3.71 -1.89 4.70
N VAL A 69 -2.75 -2.81 4.76
CA VAL A 69 -2.13 -3.23 6.02
C VAL A 69 -0.85 -2.44 6.24
N ARG A 70 -0.83 -1.60 7.28
CA ARG A 70 0.33 -0.77 7.63
C ARG A 70 1.27 -1.56 8.53
N LEU A 71 2.50 -1.70 8.09
CA LEU A 71 3.55 -2.41 8.81
C LEU A 71 4.44 -1.39 9.56
N PRO A 72 4.77 -1.65 10.83
CA PRO A 72 5.69 -0.81 11.58
C PRO A 72 7.05 -0.66 10.92
N ASN A 73 7.79 0.34 11.38
CA ASN A 73 9.16 0.55 10.98
C ASN A 73 10.06 -0.64 11.38
N GLY A 74 11.12 -0.87 10.62
CA GLY A 74 12.12 -1.90 10.91
C GLY A 74 11.70 -3.34 10.58
N VAL A 75 10.54 -3.56 9.95
CA VAL A 75 10.10 -4.90 9.49
C VAL A 75 11.13 -5.55 8.55
N PHE A 76 11.79 -4.73 7.73
CA PHE A 76 12.86 -5.16 6.82
C PHE A 76 14.27 -4.86 7.36
N ALA A 77 14.44 -4.70 8.68
CA ALA A 77 15.75 -4.52 9.29
C ALA A 77 16.66 -5.75 9.05
N PRO A 78 17.97 -5.58 8.81
CA PRO A 78 18.73 -4.31 8.86
C PRO A 78 18.79 -3.56 7.52
N TYR A 79 18.11 -4.02 6.48
CA TYR A 79 18.22 -3.45 5.13
C TYR A 79 17.58 -2.07 5.03
N THR A 80 16.46 -1.88 5.73
CA THR A 80 15.81 -0.57 5.83
C THR A 80 15.03 -0.44 7.13
N GLY A 81 15.03 0.78 7.70
CA GLY A 81 14.20 1.15 8.83
C GLY A 81 12.86 1.76 8.44
N ILE A 82 12.56 1.88 7.15
CA ILE A 82 11.36 2.58 6.65
C ILE A 82 10.09 1.76 6.94
N SER A 83 9.01 2.45 7.32
CA SER A 83 7.66 1.88 7.41
C SER A 83 7.11 1.54 6.03
N THR A 84 6.43 0.40 5.95
CA THR A 84 5.92 -0.14 4.68
C THR A 84 4.45 -0.50 4.81
N ASN A 85 3.79 -0.66 3.67
CA ASN A 85 2.38 -0.95 3.57
C ASN A 85 2.16 -2.10 2.59
N LEU A 86 1.20 -2.95 2.90
CA LEU A 86 0.66 -3.96 1.99
C LEU A 86 -0.63 -3.42 1.40
N LEU A 87 -0.63 -3.12 0.11
CA LEU A 87 -1.80 -2.69 -0.62
C LEU A 87 -2.45 -3.91 -1.27
N PHE A 88 -3.73 -4.11 -1.04
CA PHE A 88 -4.53 -5.16 -1.66
C PHE A 88 -5.63 -4.53 -2.50
N PHE A 89 -5.62 -4.85 -3.78
CA PHE A 89 -6.60 -4.32 -4.72
C PHE A 89 -6.95 -5.31 -5.82
N ASP A 90 -8.09 -5.09 -6.46
CA ASP A 90 -8.53 -5.86 -7.62
C ASP A 90 -8.98 -4.99 -8.79
N ASN A 91 -9.08 -5.59 -9.98
CA ASN A 91 -9.58 -4.92 -11.19
C ASN A 91 -11.05 -5.30 -11.43
N ALA A 92 -11.93 -5.09 -10.44
CA ALA A 92 -13.36 -5.35 -10.57
C ALA A 92 -14.21 -4.08 -10.71
N LYS A 93 -13.94 -3.08 -9.86
CA LYS A 93 -14.69 -1.81 -9.76
C LYS A 93 -13.80 -0.69 -9.21
N PRO A 94 -14.23 0.59 -9.26
CA PRO A 94 -13.54 1.68 -8.55
C PRO A 94 -13.60 1.54 -7.03
N THR A 95 -12.63 2.13 -6.32
CA THR A 95 -12.60 2.19 -4.86
C THR A 95 -13.72 3.05 -4.30
N GLU A 96 -14.49 2.48 -3.38
CA GLU A 96 -15.54 3.19 -2.61
C GLU A 96 -15.09 3.51 -1.18
N LYS A 97 -14.39 2.56 -0.55
CA LYS A 97 -13.82 2.66 0.79
C LYS A 97 -12.55 1.82 0.87
N ILE A 98 -11.67 2.18 1.79
CA ILE A 98 -10.44 1.45 2.08
C ILE A 98 -10.46 1.07 3.55
N ASP A 99 -10.28 -0.22 3.83
CA ASP A 99 -10.08 -0.69 5.18
C ASP A 99 -8.59 -0.70 5.52
N PHE A 100 -8.22 -0.03 6.59
CA PHE A 100 -6.85 0.01 7.12
C PHE A 100 -6.72 -0.92 8.31
N TYR A 101 -5.59 -1.63 8.39
CA TYR A 101 -5.17 -2.35 9.59
C TYR A 101 -3.74 -1.97 9.94
N GLN A 102 -3.52 -1.46 11.14
CA GLN A 102 -2.20 -1.11 11.64
C GLN A 102 -1.63 -2.25 12.47
N VAL A 103 -0.56 -2.89 12.00
CA VAL A 103 0.05 -3.97 12.77
C VAL A 103 0.70 -3.38 14.03
N PRO A 104 0.28 -3.78 15.25
CA PRO A 104 0.83 -3.22 16.47
C PRO A 104 2.26 -3.73 16.71
N LEU A 105 3.04 -2.95 17.46
CA LEU A 105 4.33 -3.42 17.94
C LEU A 105 4.13 -4.39 19.12
N PRO A 106 4.92 -5.48 19.19
CA PRO A 106 4.97 -6.32 20.37
C PRO A 106 5.38 -5.54 21.61
N GLU A 107 4.97 -6.05 22.78
CA GLU A 107 5.33 -5.44 24.06
C GLU A 107 6.86 -5.28 24.20
N GLY A 108 7.27 -4.12 24.72
CA GLY A 108 8.67 -3.76 24.88
C GLY A 108 9.40 -3.33 23.61
N LEU A 109 8.72 -3.18 22.46
CA LEU A 109 9.25 -2.49 21.27
C LEU A 109 8.60 -1.12 21.12
N LYS A 110 9.40 -0.05 21.15
CA LYS A 110 8.91 1.34 20.96
C LYS A 110 9.22 1.91 19.57
N ASN A 111 10.35 1.51 18.98
CA ASN A 111 10.92 2.13 17.79
C ASN A 111 11.00 1.17 16.60
N GLY A 112 10.06 0.22 16.48
CA GLY A 112 10.05 -0.75 15.39
C GLY A 112 10.79 -2.05 15.65
N PHE A 113 10.78 -2.92 14.66
CA PHE A 113 11.52 -4.18 14.66
C PHE A 113 13.02 -3.95 14.40
N THR A 114 13.85 -4.89 14.84
CA THR A 114 15.31 -4.81 14.68
C THR A 114 15.87 -6.13 14.19
N LYS A 115 17.15 -6.15 13.78
CA LYS A 115 17.83 -7.40 13.40
C LYS A 115 17.78 -8.47 14.50
N THR A 116 17.83 -8.06 15.77
CA THR A 116 17.81 -8.98 16.93
C THR A 116 16.39 -9.31 17.42
N ARG A 117 15.40 -8.49 17.07
CA ARG A 117 13.96 -8.73 17.34
C ARG A 117 13.18 -8.55 16.03
N PRO A 118 13.24 -9.55 15.12
CA PRO A 118 12.71 -9.41 13.76
C PRO A 118 11.19 -9.52 13.72
N PHE A 119 10.61 -9.05 12.63
CA PHE A 119 9.21 -9.30 12.30
C PHE A 119 8.98 -10.80 12.02
N LYS A 120 7.84 -11.33 12.45
CA LYS A 120 7.45 -12.73 12.35
C LYS A 120 5.98 -12.83 11.94
N MET A 121 5.59 -14.01 11.48
CA MET A 121 4.22 -14.30 11.06
C MET A 121 3.18 -14.10 12.17
N GLU A 122 3.55 -14.33 13.44
CA GLU A 122 2.67 -14.14 14.61
C GLU A 122 2.15 -12.69 14.71
N HIS A 123 2.94 -11.71 14.28
CA HIS A 123 2.52 -10.31 14.31
C HIS A 123 1.40 -9.99 13.29
N LEU A 124 1.17 -10.85 12.29
CA LEU A 124 0.08 -10.71 11.32
C LEU A 124 -1.21 -11.41 11.76
N GLU A 125 -1.22 -12.14 12.87
CA GLU A 125 -2.41 -12.90 13.28
C GLU A 125 -3.62 -12.02 13.52
N GLY A 126 -3.44 -10.84 14.13
CA GLY A 126 -4.52 -9.88 14.32
C GLY A 126 -5.11 -9.43 12.98
N ALA A 127 -4.26 -9.07 12.02
CA ALA A 127 -4.69 -8.69 10.68
C ALA A 127 -5.44 -9.83 9.96
N LYS A 128 -4.97 -11.07 10.10
CA LYS A 128 -5.63 -12.26 9.53
C LYS A 128 -7.00 -12.51 10.15
N LYS A 129 -7.13 -12.41 11.47
CA LYS A 129 -8.41 -12.60 12.18
C LYS A 129 -9.42 -11.52 11.81
N TRP A 130 -8.95 -10.28 11.71
CA TRP A 130 -9.75 -9.14 11.29
C TRP A 130 -10.20 -9.24 9.82
N TRP A 131 -9.36 -9.79 8.94
CA TRP A 131 -9.59 -9.81 7.49
C TRP A 131 -10.97 -10.33 7.07
N ASP A 132 -11.43 -11.41 7.70
CA ASP A 132 -12.70 -12.07 7.42
C ASP A 132 -13.88 -11.57 8.29
N ASN A 133 -13.61 -10.70 9.28
CA ASN A 133 -14.59 -10.24 10.28
C ASN A 133 -14.57 -8.71 10.46
N ARG A 134 -14.42 -7.97 9.36
CA ARG A 134 -14.18 -6.52 9.41
C ARG A 134 -15.29 -5.72 10.10
N ASP A 135 -16.52 -6.21 10.02
CA ASP A 135 -17.70 -5.56 10.62
C ASP A 135 -17.71 -5.63 12.15
N ASN A 136 -16.93 -6.53 12.75
CA ASN A 136 -16.87 -6.66 14.21
C ASN A 136 -15.96 -5.61 14.88
N GLY A 137 -15.27 -4.79 14.06
CA GLY A 137 -14.31 -3.80 14.53
C GLY A 137 -13.02 -4.41 15.08
N ASP A 138 -11.94 -3.64 15.04
CA ASP A 138 -10.67 -3.93 15.72
C ASP A 138 -10.06 -2.60 16.15
N LEU A 139 -9.43 -2.54 17.32
CA LEU A 139 -8.79 -1.32 17.82
C LEU A 139 -7.66 -0.82 16.90
N ASN A 140 -7.10 -1.71 16.09
CA ASN A 140 -6.03 -1.42 15.13
C ASN A 140 -6.56 -1.19 13.71
N ALA A 141 -7.88 -1.24 13.51
CA ALA A 141 -8.49 -1.09 12.20
C ALA A 141 -9.41 0.13 12.12
N TYR A 142 -9.45 0.75 10.95
CA TYR A 142 -10.37 1.83 10.64
C TYR A 142 -10.65 1.87 9.14
N THR A 143 -11.81 2.40 8.77
CA THR A 143 -12.23 2.52 7.38
C THR A 143 -12.22 3.98 6.96
N VAL A 144 -11.76 4.26 5.75
CA VAL A 144 -11.82 5.59 5.14
C VAL A 144 -12.56 5.49 3.81
N THR A 145 -13.57 6.33 3.63
CA THR A 145 -14.35 6.41 2.39
C THR A 145 -13.60 7.22 1.33
N ILE A 146 -13.90 6.97 0.05
CA ILE A 146 -13.30 7.74 -1.05
C ILE A 146 -13.59 9.24 -0.92
N GLU A 147 -14.73 9.61 -0.36
CA GLU A 147 -15.11 11.00 -0.11
C GLU A 147 -14.24 11.67 0.96
N GLU A 148 -13.88 10.95 2.03
CA GLU A 148 -12.93 11.42 3.03
C GLU A 148 -11.53 11.58 2.43
N ILE A 149 -11.08 10.62 1.62
CA ILE A 149 -9.77 10.69 0.95
C ILE A 149 -9.70 11.90 0.02
N LYS A 150 -10.75 12.17 -0.76
CA LYS A 150 -10.82 13.37 -1.62
C LYS A 150 -10.78 14.67 -0.81
N LYS A 151 -11.43 14.71 0.36
CA LYS A 151 -11.40 15.87 1.27
C LYS A 151 -10.04 16.08 1.91
N SER A 152 -9.34 15.01 2.24
CA SER A 152 -7.99 15.02 2.81
C SER A 152 -6.88 15.41 1.82
N ARG A 153 -7.25 15.85 0.60
CA ARG A 153 -6.35 16.25 -0.49
C ARG A 153 -5.38 15.13 -0.88
N ILE A 154 -5.85 14.24 -1.75
CA ILE A 154 -4.97 13.65 -2.78
C ILE A 154 -4.32 14.78 -3.59
#